data_AF-A0A6M0AKJ3-F1
#
_entry.id   AF-A0A6M0AKJ3-F1
#
_cell.length_a   1.000
_cell.length_b   1.000
_cell.length_c   1.000
_cell.angle_alpha   90.00
_cell.angle_beta   90.00
_cell.angle_gamma   90.00
#
_symmetry.space_group_name_H-M   'P 1'
#
loop_
_entity.id
_entity.type
_entity.pdbx_description
1 polymer ?
#
loop_
_entity_poly.entity_id
_entity_poly.type
_entity_poly.pdbx_seq_one_letter_code
_entity_poly.pdbx_strand_id
1 'polypeptide(L)' 'YEQVLQVPNYVIFEPDTGEIEVYRLDDSGRYQLQPPDGNNRYWIDEISLFLGIWQGTRENRTGYWLRWWDQQGELLLWG' A
#
# COMPACT_ATOMS: atom_id res chain seq x y z
N TYR A 1 1.54 9.83 -16.99
CA TYR A 1 0.33 8.99 -16.73
C TYR A 1 -0.13 9.27 -15.30
N GLU A 2 -0.30 10.56 -15.00
CA GLU A 2 -0.05 11.18 -13.67
C GLU A 2 -1.17 12.16 -13.25
N GLN A 3 -2.38 12.11 -13.84
CA GLN A 3 -3.38 13.19 -13.67
C GLN A 3 -4.82 12.72 -13.41
N VAL A 4 -5.07 11.58 -12.75
CA VAL A 4 -6.47 11.16 -12.49
C VAL A 4 -6.85 11.04 -11.02
N LEU A 5 -5.91 10.96 -10.08
CA LEU A 5 -6.29 10.93 -8.68
C LEU A 5 -5.55 12.01 -7.89
N GLN A 6 -6.31 12.99 -7.39
CA GLN A 6 -5.96 13.75 -6.21
C GLN A 6 -5.99 12.79 -5.00
N VAL A 7 -5.11 11.79 -4.96
CA VAL A 7 -5.05 10.86 -3.83
C VAL A 7 -4.36 11.60 -2.69
N PRO A 8 -5.01 11.76 -1.53
CA PRO A 8 -4.34 12.31 -0.35
C PRO A 8 -3.28 11.34 0.23
N ASN A 9 -3.20 10.11 -0.29
CA ASN A 9 -2.13 9.14 -0.01
C ASN A 9 -1.37 8.75 -1.29
N TYR A 10 -0.06 8.92 -1.29
CA TYR A 10 0.86 8.50 -2.33
C TYR A 10 1.60 7.24 -1.89
N VAL A 11 1.70 6.22 -2.75
CA VAL A 11 2.35 4.95 -2.41
C VAL A 11 3.42 4.63 -3.43
N ILE A 12 4.65 4.47 -2.96
CA ILE A 12 5.77 3.96 -3.74
C ILE A 12 5.91 2.47 -3.43
N PHE A 13 6.10 1.65 -4.44
CA PHE A 13 6.30 0.22 -4.30
C PHE A 13 7.43 -0.23 -5.22
N GLU A 14 8.42 -0.91 -4.65
CA GLU A 14 9.52 -1.52 -5.37
C GLU A 14 9.28 -3.03 -5.54
N PRO A 15 9.00 -3.50 -6.77
CA PRO A 15 8.76 -4.91 -7.04
C PRO A 15 10.01 -5.79 -6.94
N ASP A 16 11.21 -5.21 -7.00
CA ASP A 16 12.47 -5.93 -6.92
C ASP A 16 12.88 -6.24 -5.47
N THR A 17 12.73 -5.26 -4.58
CA THR A 17 13.10 -5.36 -3.16
C THR A 17 11.93 -5.80 -2.28
N GLY A 18 10.69 -5.54 -2.72
CA GLY A 18 9.51 -5.72 -1.88
C GLY A 18 9.43 -4.64 -0.80
N GLU A 19 9.89 -3.43 -1.12
CA GLU A 19 9.70 -2.26 -0.27
C GLU A 19 8.47 -1.47 -0.71
N ILE A 20 7.77 -0.90 0.27
CA ILE A 20 6.63 -0.03 0.05
C ILE A 20 6.81 1.20 0.94
N GLU A 21 6.51 2.37 0.42
CA GLU A 21 6.52 3.61 1.18
C GLU A 21 5.22 4.32 0.95
N VAL A 22 4.47 4.54 2.03
CA VAL A 22 3.22 5.29 1.96
C VAL A 22 3.45 6.68 2.51
N TYR A 23 3.12 7.67 1.71
CA TYR A 23 3.18 9.08 2.05
C TYR A 23 1.75 9.62 2.12
N ARG A 24 1.40 10.24 3.24
CA ARG A 24 0.11 10.90 3.39
C ARG A 24 0.29 12.41 3.39
N LEU A 25 -0.57 13.12 2.65
CA LEU A 25 -0.67 14.56 2.75
C LEU A 25 -1.30 14.93 4.09
N ASP A 26 -0.53 15.56 4.96
CA ASP A 26 -1.01 16.13 6.22
C ASP A 26 -1.82 17.41 5.97
N ASP A 27 -2.57 17.87 6.97
CA ASP A 27 -3.38 19.10 6.93
C ASP A 27 -2.54 20.35 6.63
N SER A 28 -1.24 20.29 6.94
CA SER A 28 -0.25 21.30 6.57
C SER A 28 0.17 21.29 5.09
N GLY A 29 -0.40 20.42 4.26
CA GLY A 29 -0.05 20.27 2.84
C GLY A 29 1.32 19.63 2.59
N ARG A 30 1.84 18.85 3.54
CA ARG A 30 3.13 18.16 3.44
C ARG A 30 2.95 16.65 3.45
N TYR A 31 3.70 15.94 2.62
CA TYR A 31 3.72 14.49 2.62
C TYR A 31 4.52 13.96 3.82
N GLN A 32 3.88 13.18 4.68
CA GLN A 32 4.50 12.45 5.78
C GLN A 32 4.53 10.96 5.48
N LEU A 33 5.71 10.38 5.57
CA LEU A 33 5.91 8.93 5.50
C LEU A 33 5.14 8.27 6.65
N GLN A 34 4.26 7.34 6.32
CA GLN A 34 3.54 6.53 7.27
C GLN A 34 4.43 5.35 7.68
N PRO A 35 4.58 5.07 8.98
CA PRO A 35 5.32 3.91 9.42
C PRO A 35 4.55 2.63 9.06
N PRO A 36 5.26 1.55 8.64
CA PRO A 36 4.65 0.24 8.53
C PRO A 36 4.25 -0.29 9.92
N ASP A 37 3.18 -1.07 9.94
CA ASP A 37 2.81 -1.99 11.01
C ASP A 37 3.85 -3.12 11.12
N GLY A 38 3.81 -3.89 12.22
CA GLY A 38 4.75 -4.98 12.50
C GLY A 38 4.82 -6.08 11.43
N ASN A 39 3.88 -6.10 10.48
CA ASN A 39 3.83 -7.02 9.34
C ASN A 39 4.19 -6.36 7.99
N ASN A 40 4.88 -5.21 8.01
CA ASN A 40 5.22 -4.43 6.81
C ASN A 40 3.98 -3.98 6.00
N ARG A 41 2.93 -3.59 6.73
CA ARG A 41 1.63 -3.13 6.18
C ARG A 41 1.38 -1.69 6.57
N TYR A 42 0.79 -0.90 5.70
CA TYR A 42 0.59 0.53 5.91
C TYR A 42 -0.87 0.81 6.10
N TRP A 43 -1.23 1.48 7.19
CA TRP A 43 -2.62 1.83 7.44
C TRP A 43 -3.06 3.02 6.58
N ILE A 44 -4.12 2.84 5.80
CA ILE A 44 -4.74 3.88 4.98
C ILE A 44 -6.08 4.25 5.59
N ASP A 45 -6.12 5.38 6.32
CA ASP A 45 -7.32 5.83 7.04
C ASP A 45 -8.50 6.13 6.09
N GLU A 46 -8.23 6.61 4.88
CA GLU A 46 -9.29 6.97 3.91
C GLU A 46 -10.24 5.84 3.56
N ILE A 47 -9.70 4.63 3.49
CA ILE A 47 -10.46 3.42 3.19
C ILE A 47 -10.50 2.47 4.39
N SER A 48 -9.85 2.82 5.50
CA SER A 48 -9.71 2.01 6.72
C SER A 48 -9.19 0.60 6.43
N LEU A 49 -8.19 0.50 5.56
CA LEU A 49 -7.57 -0.76 5.16
C LEU A 49 -6.05 -0.68 5.29
N PHE A 50 -5.44 -1.84 5.45
CA PHE A 50 -4.00 -2.02 5.43
C PHE A 50 -3.52 -2.30 4.00
N LEU A 51 -2.54 -1.55 3.54
CA LEU A 51 -1.83 -1.83 2.30
C LEU A 51 -0.55 -2.61 2.62
N GLY A 52 -0.52 -3.87 2.22
CA GLY A 52 0.62 -4.76 2.46
C GLY A 52 1.24 -5.25 1.17
N ILE A 53 2.46 -5.78 1.30
CA ILE A 53 3.08 -6.54 0.24
C ILE A 53 2.75 -8.01 0.42
N TRP A 54 2.36 -8.64 -0.68
CA TRP A 54 2.15 -10.07 -0.78
C TRP A 54 3.11 -10.65 -1.81
N GLN A 55 3.90 -11.62 -1.39
CA GLN A 55 4.82 -12.33 -2.27
C GLN A 55 4.10 -13.52 -2.90
N GLY A 56 4.15 -13.63 -4.22
CA GLY A 56 3.69 -14.83 -4.90
C GLY A 56 3.81 -14.79 -6.41
N THR A 57 3.36 -15.87 -7.04
CA THR A 57 3.41 -16.03 -8.49
C THR A 57 2.05 -15.73 -9.09
N ARG A 58 1.96 -14.63 -9.85
CA ARG A 58 0.78 -14.25 -10.63
C ARG A 58 1.19 -14.13 -12.08
N GLU A 59 0.46 -14.81 -12.97
CA GLU A 59 0.67 -14.74 -14.43
C GLU A 59 2.14 -14.95 -14.86
N ASN A 60 2.77 -16.01 -14.34
CA ASN A 60 4.17 -16.35 -14.63
C ASN A 60 5.21 -15.33 -14.14
N ARG A 61 4.81 -14.32 -13.35
CA ARG A 61 5.70 -13.42 -12.63
C ARG A 61 5.69 -13.76 -11.14
N THR A 62 6.81 -14.30 -10.67
CA THR A 62 7.07 -14.47 -9.24
C THR A 62 7.68 -13.18 -8.73
N GLY A 63 7.02 -12.55 -7.76
CA GLY A 63 7.49 -11.27 -7.23
C GLY A 63 6.64 -10.79 -6.08
N TYR A 64 6.93 -9.56 -5.67
CA TYR A 64 6.13 -8.83 -4.69
C TYR A 64 4.94 -8.17 -5.40
N TRP A 65 3.80 -8.18 -4.73
CA TRP A 65 2.56 -7.59 -5.23
C TRP A 65 1.90 -6.78 -4.13
N LEU A 66 1.30 -5.67 -4.50
CA LEU A 66 0.49 -4.88 -3.57
C LEU A 66 -0.87 -5.55 -3.34
N ARG A 67 -1.24 -5.68 -2.06
CA ARG A 67 -2.51 -6.25 -1.64
C ARG A 67 -3.13 -5.47 -0.50
N TRP A 68 -4.45 -5.36 -0.55
CA TRP A 68 -5.26 -4.79 0.50
C TRP A 68 -5.59 -5.85 1.54
N TRP A 69 -5.47 -5.48 2.79
CA TRP A 69 -5.79 -6.26 3.96
C TRP A 69 -6.81 -5.49 4.78
N ASP A 70 -7.76 -6.18 5.38
CA ASP A 70 -8.69 -5.57 6.32
C ASP A 70 -8.04 -5.33 7.69
N GLN A 71 -8.79 -4.69 8.59
CA GLN A 71 -8.35 -4.44 9.96
C GLN A 71 -8.15 -5.73 10.78
N GLN A 72 -8.78 -6.84 10.39
CA GLN A 72 -8.62 -8.16 11.01
C GLN A 72 -7.33 -8.84 10.53
N GLY A 73 -6.68 -8.32 9.49
CA GLY A 73 -5.54 -8.94 8.85
C GLY A 73 -5.92 -10.07 7.90
N GLU A 74 -7.11 -10.03 7.31
CA GLU A 74 -7.47 -10.88 6.17
C GLU A 74 -7.23 -10.16 4.84
N LEU A 75 -6.77 -10.93 3.85
CA LEU A 75 -6.51 -10.42 2.50
C LEU A 75 -7.85 -10.24 1.78
N LEU A 76 -8.12 -9.02 1.30
CA LEU A 76 -9.31 -8.77 0.48
C LEU A 76 -9.17 -9.49 -0.86
N LEU A 77 -9.93 -10.57 -1.02
CA LEU A 77 -10.06 -11.28 -2.30
C LEU A 77 -10.91 -10.42 -3.25
N TRP A 78 -10.44 -10.30 -4.49
CA TRP A 78 -11.22 -9.69 -5.56
C TRP A 78 -12.43 -10.59 -5.80
N GLY A 79 -13.60 -10.16 -5.32
CA GLY A 79 -14.88 -10.81 -5.57
C GLY A 79 -15.42 -10.51 -6.96
#